data_AF-F2KIU2-F1
#
_entry.id   AF-F2KIU2-F1
#
_cell.length_a   1.000
_cell.length_b   1.000
_cell.length_c   1.000
_cell.angle_alpha   90.00
_cell.angle_beta   90.00
_cell.angle_gamma   90.00
#
_symmetry.space_group_name_H-M   'P 1'
#
loop_
_entity.id
_entity.type
_entity.pdbx_description
1 polymer ?
#
loop_
_entity_poly.entity_id
_entity_poly.type
_entity_poly.pdbx_seq_one_letter_code
_entity_poly.pdbx_strand_id
1 'polypeptide(L)'
;MAALSGALLPFGGNRGANLMLMVEVLAAGLTGANWSLDAPAFNQGNQTPGCGLLILLLAPAFFSSGFEQRLSSQLTRLTQMGVHRPGWERQHLTRTAQNDGISVPVDLLEQLSRL
;
A
#
# COMPACT_ATOMS: atom_id res chain seq x y z
N MET A 1 -24.40 5.92 -5.29
CA MET A 1 -23.72 6.05 -3.99
C MET A 1 -24.11 4.96 -2.97
N ALA A 2 -25.10 4.10 -3.21
CA ALA A 2 -25.52 3.07 -2.24
C ALA A 2 -24.41 2.06 -1.83
N ALA A 3 -23.44 1.79 -2.71
CA ALA A 3 -22.32 0.88 -2.39
C ALA A 3 -21.34 1.42 -1.33
N LEU A 4 -21.31 2.74 -1.10
CA LEU A 4 -20.46 3.37 -0.08
C LEU A 4 -21.08 3.41 1.31
N SER A 5 -22.36 3.04 1.44
CA SER A 5 -23.08 3.04 2.73
C SER A 5 -22.86 1.76 3.55
N GLY A 6 -22.12 0.79 3.02
CA GLY A 6 -21.80 -0.48 3.68
C GLY A 6 -20.33 -0.59 4.06
N ALA A 7 -19.95 -1.76 4.59
CA ALA A 7 -18.55 -2.09 4.88
C ALA A 7 -17.91 -2.86 3.72
N LEU A 8 -16.61 -2.63 3.51
CA LEU A 8 -15.81 -3.45 2.60
C LEU A 8 -15.53 -4.82 3.23
N LEU A 9 -15.71 -5.88 2.46
CA LEU A 9 -15.31 -7.22 2.89
C LEU A 9 -13.79 -7.39 2.79
N PRO A 10 -13.16 -8.11 3.74
CA PRO A 10 -11.74 -8.41 3.65
C PRO A 10 -11.46 -9.37 2.49
N PHE A 11 -10.34 -9.16 1.79
CA PHE A 11 -9.87 -10.10 0.78
C PHE A 11 -9.58 -11.48 1.41
N GLY A 12 -9.84 -12.58 0.71
CA GLY A 12 -9.51 -13.92 1.24
C GLY A 12 -10.26 -14.33 2.52
N GLY A 13 -11.39 -13.70 2.83
CA GLY A 13 -12.26 -14.06 3.95
C GLY A 13 -11.57 -13.96 5.30
N ASN A 14 -11.74 -14.98 6.15
CA ASN A 14 -11.21 -14.99 7.52
C ASN A 14 -9.69 -14.81 7.59
N ARG A 15 -8.93 -15.28 6.58
CA ARG A 15 -7.48 -15.11 6.58
C ARG A 15 -7.07 -13.65 6.35
N GLY A 16 -7.73 -12.95 5.42
CA GLY A 16 -7.47 -11.52 5.26
C GLY A 16 -8.00 -10.70 6.42
N ALA A 17 -9.12 -11.09 7.02
CA ALA A 17 -9.62 -10.45 8.24
C ALA A 17 -8.57 -10.50 9.37
N ASN A 18 -7.94 -11.67 9.59
CA ASN A 18 -6.88 -11.82 10.58
C ASN A 18 -5.63 -10.99 10.23
N LEU A 19 -5.27 -10.89 8.95
CA LEU A 19 -4.17 -10.02 8.51
C LEU A 19 -4.48 -8.55 8.79
N MET A 20 -5.71 -8.09 8.53
CA MET A 20 -6.11 -6.71 8.83
C MET A 20 -6.12 -6.45 10.34
N LEU A 21 -6.52 -7.41 11.16
CA LEU A 21 -6.42 -7.28 12.62
C LEU A 21 -4.96 -7.15 13.09
N MET A 22 -4.03 -7.89 12.48
CA MET A 22 -2.60 -7.72 12.77
C MET A 22 -2.12 -6.31 12.36
N VAL A 23 -2.53 -5.81 11.19
CA VAL A 23 -2.21 -4.45 10.76
C VAL A 23 -2.77 -3.42 11.75
N GLU A 24 -4.00 -3.58 12.20
CA GLU A 24 -4.65 -2.69 13.17
C GLU A 24 -3.86 -2.62 14.48
N VAL A 25 -3.48 -3.76 15.05
CA VAL A 25 -2.69 -3.83 16.29
C VAL A 25 -1.31 -3.17 16.12
N LEU A 26 -0.64 -3.41 14.98
CA LEU A 26 0.70 -2.89 14.72
C LEU A 26 0.72 -1.41 14.34
N ALA A 27 -0.27 -0.96 13.58
CA ALA A 27 -0.32 0.40 13.04
C ALA A 27 -1.03 1.37 13.99
N ALA A 28 -2.10 0.95 14.67
CA ALA A 28 -2.80 1.78 15.66
C ALA A 28 -2.33 1.50 17.08
N GLY A 29 -2.50 0.26 17.55
CA GLY A 29 -2.23 -0.11 18.94
C GLY A 29 -0.79 0.15 19.39
N LEU A 30 0.20 -0.29 18.62
CA LEU A 30 1.61 -0.14 18.97
C LEU A 30 2.10 1.32 18.83
N THR A 31 1.57 2.06 17.86
CA THR A 31 2.03 3.45 17.61
C THR A 31 1.33 4.47 18.50
N GLY A 32 0.21 4.09 19.14
CA GLY A 32 -0.64 4.99 19.93
C GLY A 32 -1.59 5.84 19.07
N ALA A 33 -1.74 5.51 17.79
CA ALA A 33 -2.69 6.16 16.89
C ALA A 33 -4.13 5.68 17.11
N ASN A 34 -5.08 6.34 16.46
CA ASN A 34 -6.49 5.97 16.55
C ASN A 34 -6.72 4.55 16.03
N TRP A 35 -7.52 3.76 16.75
CA TRP A 35 -8.14 2.57 16.19
C TRP A 35 -9.06 2.97 15.04
N SER A 36 -9.22 2.10 14.04
CA SER A 36 -10.04 2.33 12.85
C SER A 36 -11.50 2.65 13.18
N LEU A 37 -12.03 2.17 14.30
CA LEU A 37 -13.39 2.49 14.78
C LEU A 37 -13.49 3.84 15.49
N ASP A 38 -12.37 4.36 16.01
CA ASP A 38 -12.29 5.65 16.69
C ASP A 38 -11.83 6.78 15.75
N ALA A 39 -11.37 6.42 14.54
CA ALA A 39 -10.88 7.35 13.55
C ALA A 39 -12.02 8.20 12.94
N PRO A 40 -11.84 9.53 12.82
CA PRO A 40 -12.72 10.38 12.03
C PRO A 40 -12.82 9.92 10.56
N ALA A 41 -13.92 10.28 9.90
CA ALA A 41 -14.13 9.96 8.49
C ALA A 41 -13.02 10.57 7.62
N PHE A 42 -12.45 9.77 6.71
CA PHE A 42 -11.35 10.21 5.86
C PHE A 42 -11.78 11.08 4.67
N ASN A 43 -13.07 11.06 4.31
CA ASN A 43 -13.63 11.69 3.12
C ASN A 43 -14.51 12.92 3.41
N GLN A 44 -14.69 13.27 4.68
CA GLN A 44 -15.55 14.40 5.11
C GLN A 44 -15.10 14.95 6.46
N GLY A 45 -15.49 16.19 6.75
CA GLY A 45 -15.08 16.88 7.97
C GLY A 45 -13.73 17.58 7.83
N ASN A 46 -13.18 18.05 8.95
CA ASN A 46 -11.95 18.84 9.01
C ASN A 46 -10.83 18.17 9.82
N GLN A 47 -11.03 16.94 10.28
CA GLN A 47 -10.07 16.18 11.05
C GLN A 47 -9.49 15.06 10.20
N THR A 48 -8.18 14.84 10.29
CA THR A 48 -7.57 13.66 9.70
C THR A 48 -7.98 12.41 10.49
N PRO A 49 -8.02 11.22 9.87
CA PRO A 49 -8.27 9.96 10.59
C PRO A 49 -7.30 9.70 11.76
N GLY A 50 -6.10 10.31 11.75
CA GLY A 50 -5.11 10.12 12.80
C GLY A 50 -4.58 8.68 12.86
N CYS A 51 -4.49 8.02 11.71
CA CYS A 51 -3.95 6.66 11.59
C CYS A 51 -2.44 6.63 11.86
N GLY A 52 -1.96 5.51 12.38
CA GLY A 52 -0.53 5.29 12.61
C GLY A 52 0.12 4.45 11.50
N LEU A 53 1.45 4.39 11.56
CA LEU A 53 2.28 3.62 10.64
C LEU A 53 3.40 2.95 11.41
N LEU A 54 3.49 1.63 11.29
CA LEU A 54 4.69 0.88 11.67
C LEU A 54 5.61 0.73 10.46
N ILE A 55 6.88 1.09 10.61
CA ILE A 55 7.92 0.81 9.62
C ILE A 55 8.91 -0.18 10.22
N LEU A 56 9.06 -1.34 9.58
CA LEU A 56 10.02 -2.38 9.98
C LEU A 56 11.16 -2.45 8.96
N LEU A 57 12.38 -2.17 9.42
CA LEU A 57 13.58 -2.28 8.60
C LEU A 57 14.36 -3.53 9.03
N LEU A 58 14.59 -4.43 8.07
CA LEU A 58 15.39 -5.63 8.25
C LEU A 58 16.58 -5.54 7.30
N ALA A 59 17.80 -5.61 7.84
CA ALA A 59 19.01 -5.64 7.04
C ALA A 59 19.32 -7.10 6.65
N PRO A 60 19.12 -7.53 5.39
CA PRO A 60 19.18 -8.95 5.02
C PRO A 60 20.55 -9.58 5.25
N ALA A 61 21.62 -8.78 5.13
CA ALA A 61 22.99 -9.19 5.35
C ALA A 61 23.26 -9.68 6.79
N PHE A 62 22.45 -9.28 7.78
CA PHE A 62 22.55 -9.83 9.14
C PHE A 62 22.04 -11.27 9.26
N PHE A 63 21.14 -11.69 8.38
CA PHE A 63 20.49 -13.01 8.45
C PHE A 63 21.13 -14.04 7.53
N SER A 64 21.57 -13.63 6.34
CA SER A 64 22.21 -14.54 5.40
C SER A 64 23.08 -13.80 4.38
N SER A 65 24.23 -14.38 4.06
CA SER A 65 25.05 -13.92 2.94
C SER A 65 24.38 -14.24 1.59
N GLY A 66 24.59 -13.37 0.61
CA GLY A 66 24.11 -13.56 -0.77
C GLY A 66 22.59 -13.48 -0.95
N PHE A 67 21.88 -12.78 -0.05
CA PHE A 67 20.42 -12.66 -0.09
C PHE A 67 19.93 -12.09 -1.43
N GLU A 68 20.56 -11.04 -1.93
CA GLU A 68 20.19 -10.33 -3.16
C GLU A 68 20.29 -11.24 -4.38
N GLN A 69 21.37 -12.00 -4.51
CA GLN A 69 21.57 -12.94 -5.61
C GLN A 69 20.54 -14.08 -5.56
N ARG A 70 20.27 -14.61 -4.36
CA ARG A 70 19.28 -15.68 -4.17
C ARG A 70 17.86 -15.21 -4.49
N LEU A 71 17.47 -14.03 -3.99
CA LEU A 71 16.18 -13.42 -4.27
C LEU A 71 16.01 -13.15 -5.77
N SER A 72 17.03 -12.59 -6.43
CA SER A 72 17.02 -12.33 -7.87
C SER A 72 16.83 -13.61 -8.69
N SER A 73 17.56 -14.68 -8.35
CA SER A 73 17.40 -15.99 -8.99
C SER A 73 15.99 -16.54 -8.81
N GLN A 74 15.43 -16.44 -7.60
CA GLN A 74 14.09 -16.95 -7.32
C GLN A 74 13.00 -16.16 -8.05
N LEU A 75 13.08 -14.83 -8.06
CA LEU A 75 12.14 -13.99 -8.80
C LEU A 75 12.19 -14.28 -10.30
N THR A 76 13.38 -14.57 -10.84
CA THR A 76 13.54 -14.98 -12.25
C THR A 76 12.81 -16.29 -12.53
N ARG A 77 13.00 -17.31 -11.68
CA ARG A 77 12.30 -18.61 -11.81
C ARG A 77 10.79 -18.45 -11.75
N LEU A 78 10.27 -17.71 -10.77
CA LEU A 78 8.83 -17.45 -10.63
C LEU A 78 8.26 -16.73 -11.85
N THR A 79 8.97 -15.75 -12.38
CA THR A 79 8.56 -15.03 -13.59
C THR A 79 8.52 -15.96 -14.81
N GLN A 80 9.50 -16.86 -14.96
CA GLN A 80 9.51 -17.87 -16.03
C GLN A 80 8.35 -18.87 -15.90
N MET A 81 7.81 -19.07 -14.70
CA MET A 81 6.63 -19.89 -14.44
C MET A 81 5.30 -19.11 -14.62
N GLY A 82 5.36 -17.85 -15.04
CA GLY A 82 4.18 -16.99 -15.21
C GLY A 82 3.60 -16.45 -13.91
N VAL A 83 4.33 -16.54 -12.79
CA VAL A 83 3.88 -15.95 -11.51
C VAL A 83 4.02 -14.43 -11.58
N HIS A 84 2.94 -13.72 -11.21
CA HIS A 84 2.95 -12.27 -11.14
C HIS A 84 4.03 -11.76 -10.18
N ARG A 85 4.79 -10.76 -10.61
CA ARG A 85 5.83 -10.10 -9.81
C ARG A 85 5.29 -8.78 -9.24
N PRO A 86 5.01 -8.69 -7.93
CA PRO A 86 4.54 -7.46 -7.31
C PRO A 86 5.52 -6.30 -7.53
N GLY A 87 4.98 -5.12 -7.84
CA GLY A 87 5.75 -3.89 -8.03
C GLY A 87 6.42 -3.72 -9.39
N TRP A 88 6.43 -4.75 -10.26
CA TRP A 88 7.08 -4.69 -11.57
C TRP A 88 6.45 -3.62 -12.49
N GLU A 89 5.13 -3.67 -12.65
CA GLU A 89 4.40 -2.69 -13.46
C GLU A 89 4.55 -1.26 -12.92
N ARG A 90 4.46 -1.10 -11.59
CA ARG A 90 4.64 0.21 -10.94
C ARG A 90 6.03 0.78 -11.21
N GLN A 91 7.07 -0.04 -11.20
CA GLN A 91 8.43 0.40 -11.52
C GLN A 91 8.54 0.92 -12.97
N HIS A 92 7.90 0.23 -13.93
CA HIS A 92 7.85 0.68 -15.31
C HIS A 92 7.08 1.99 -15.46
N LEU A 93 5.89 2.09 -14.86
CA LEU A 93 5.08 3.31 -14.88
C LEU A 93 5.82 4.51 -14.27
N THR A 94 6.54 4.33 -13.16
CA THR A 94 7.37 5.40 -12.57
C THR A 94 8.45 5.88 -13.53
N ARG A 95 9.13 4.96 -14.24
CA ARG A 95 10.17 5.34 -15.21
C ARG A 95 9.58 6.08 -16.40
N THR A 96 8.45 5.62 -16.94
CA THR A 96 7.73 6.31 -18.01
C THR A 96 7.30 7.71 -17.55
N ALA A 97 6.72 7.82 -16.36
CA ALA A 97 6.29 9.10 -15.80
C ALA A 97 7.44 10.10 -15.59
N GLN A 98 8.65 9.62 -15.27
CA GLN A 98 9.84 10.45 -15.13
C GLN A 98 10.32 11.03 -16.47
N ASN A 99 10.13 10.31 -17.58
CA ASN A 99 10.58 10.73 -18.90
C ASN A 99 9.51 11.51 -19.67
N ASP A 100 8.27 11.04 -19.61
CA ASP A 100 7.17 11.48 -20.48
C ASP A 100 6.15 12.36 -19.71
N GLY A 101 6.31 12.48 -18.38
CA GLY A 101 5.37 13.16 -17.50
C GLY A 101 4.22 12.26 -17.02
N ILE A 102 3.40 12.79 -16.10
CA ILE A 102 2.22 12.08 -15.56
C ILE A 102 0.99 12.51 -16.34
N SER A 103 0.23 11.55 -16.88
CA SER A 103 -1.06 11.82 -17.49
C SER A 103 -2.09 12.15 -16.41
N VAL A 104 -2.70 13.34 -16.51
CA VAL A 104 -3.71 13.84 -15.57
C VAL A 104 -4.89 14.36 -16.38
N PRO A 105 -6.14 14.10 -15.97
CA PRO A 105 -7.31 14.73 -16.59
C PRO A 105 -7.21 16.26 -16.58
N VAL A 106 -7.59 16.90 -17.69
CA VAL A 106 -7.44 18.36 -17.85
C VAL A 106 -8.27 19.13 -16.82
N ASP A 107 -9.46 18.64 -16.52
CA ASP A 107 -10.35 19.17 -15.48
C ASP A 107 -9.70 19.12 -14.09
N LEU A 108 -9.01 18.04 -13.74
CA LEU A 108 -8.26 17.94 -12.49
C LEU A 108 -7.08 18.93 -12.47
N LEU A 109 -6.35 19.07 -13.59
CA LEU A 109 -5.24 20.02 -13.68
C LEU A 109 -5.72 21.47 -13.50
N GLU A 110 -6.83 21.84 -14.14
CA GLU A 110 -7.44 23.17 -13.98
C GLU A 110 -7.93 23.44 -12.56
N GLN A 111 -8.44 22.42 -11.86
CA GLN A 111 -8.83 22.54 -10.46
C GLN A 111 -7.62 22.79 -9.57
N LEU A 112 -6.55 22.01 -9.74
CA LEU A 112 -5.32 22.14 -8.96
C LEU A 112 -4.62 23.48 -9.18
N SER A 113 -4.66 24.04 -10.40
CA SER A 113 -4.03 25.34 -10.70
C SER A 113 -4.77 26.55 -10.11
N ARG A 114 -5.96 26.35 -9.56
CA ARG A 114 -6.79 27.40 -8.92
C ARG A 114 -6.72 27.37 -7.39
N LEU A 115 -6.07 26.35 -6.82
CA LEU A 115 -5.75 26.26 -5.38
C LEU A 115 -4.55 27.15 -5.05
#